data_AF-A0A328SIE2-F1
#
_entry.id   AF-A0A328SIE2-F1
#
_cell.length_a   1.000
_cell.length_b   1.000
_cell.length_c   1.000
_cell.angle_alpha   90.00
_cell.angle_beta   90.00
_cell.angle_gamma   90.00
#
_symmetry.space_group_name_H-M   'P 1'
#
loop_
_entity.id
_entity.type
_entity.pdbx_description
1 polymer ?
#
loop_
_entity_poly.entity_id
_entity_poly.type
_entity_poly.pdbx_seq_one_letter_code
_entity_poly.pdbx_strand_id
1 'polypeptide(L)' 'ASAASIAGLRKLVENGEIDKGERVVCIVTGHVLKDPNVAIDACEEPTQVSSNPDEIRRVLKTM' A
#
# COMPACT_ATOMS: atom_id res chain seq x y z
N ALA A 1 3.67 -6.04 -11.13
CA ALA A 1 3.14 -5.65 -12.47
C ALA A 1 1.98 -4.65 -12.36
N SER A 2 0.87 -4.97 -11.69
CA SER A 2 -0.34 -4.14 -11.74
C SER A 2 -0.20 -2.74 -11.10
N ALA A 3 0.65 -2.59 -10.08
CA ALA A 3 0.95 -1.27 -9.49
C ALA A 3 1.71 -0.31 -10.44
N ALA A 4 2.24 -0.81 -11.56
CA ALA A 4 2.99 0.02 -12.51
C ALA A 4 2.11 1.10 -13.16
N SER A 5 0.82 0.83 -13.39
CA SER A 5 -0.10 1.83 -13.96
C SER A 5 -0.30 3.03 -13.03
N ILE A 6 -0.35 2.79 -11.72
CA ILE A 6 -0.45 3.84 -10.69
C ILE A 6 0.89 4.56 -10.52
N ALA A 7 2.01 3.82 -10.47
CA ALA A 7 3.34 4.42 -10.35
C ALA A 7 3.69 5.30 -11.55
N GLY A 8 3.32 4.87 -12.76
CA GLY A 8 3.44 5.64 -13.99
C GLY A 8 2.60 6.92 -13.95
N LEU A 9 1.33 6.83 -13.54
CA LEU A 9 0.47 7.99 -13.38
C LEU A 9 1.09 9.02 -12.43
N ARG A 10 1.59 8.58 -11.26
CA ARG A 10 2.25 9.49 -10.30
C ARG A 10 3.42 10.24 -10.95
N LYS A 11 4.29 9.52 -11.67
CA LYS A 11 5.43 10.11 -12.39
C LYS A 11 4.99 11.12 -13.45
N LEU A 12 3.97 10.78 -14.25
CA LEU A 12 3.46 11.67 -15.30
C LEU A 12 2.85 12.96 -14.73
N VAL A 13 2.15 12.87 -13.59
CA VAL A 13 1.64 14.05 -12.88
C VAL A 13 2.77 14.89 -12.30
N GLU A 14 3.80 14.26 -11.72
CA GLU A 14 5.00 14.97 -11.22
C GLU A 14 5.76 15.69 -12.34
N ASN A 15 5.79 15.11 -13.53
CA ASN A 15 6.40 15.70 -14.72
C ASN A 15 5.54 16.78 -15.41
N GLY A 16 4.28 16.95 -15.00
CA GLY A 16 3.33 17.85 -15.65
C GLY A 16 2.83 17.36 -17.02
N GLU A 17 2.96 16.07 -17.32
CA GLU A 17 2.44 15.46 -18.55
C GLU A 17 0.93 15.14 -18.45
N ILE A 18 0.43 14.97 -17.21
CA ILE A 18 -0.99 14.78 -16.89
C ILE A 18 -1.38 15.82 -15.85
N ASP A 19 -2.47 16.55 -16.10
CA ASP A 19 -2.99 17.56 -15.17
C ASP A 19 -3.76 16.92 -14.01
N LYS A 20 -3.71 17.55 -12.84
CA LYS A 20 -4.45 17.09 -11.63
C LYS A 20 -5.97 17.08 -11.79
N GLY A 21 -6.50 17.77 -12.79
CA GLY A 21 -7.94 17.82 -13.10
C GLY A 21 -8.42 16.73 -14.07
N GLU A 22 -7.51 15.96 -14.66
CA GLU A 22 -7.85 14.93 -15.63
C GLU A 22 -8.44 13.68 -14.98
N ARG A 23 -9.27 12.96 -15.74
CA ARG A 23 -9.84 11.68 -15.32
C ARG A 23 -9.09 10.53 -16.00
N VAL A 24 -8.34 9.77 -15.21
CA VAL A 24 -7.50 8.66 -15.68
C VAL A 24 -8.01 7.33 -15.14
N VAL A 25 -7.96 6.27 -15.96
CA VAL A 25 -8.27 4.89 -15.56
C VAL A 25 -6.98 4.08 -15.53
N CYS A 26 -6.55 3.66 -14.33
CA CYS A 26 -5.43 2.74 -14.16
C CYS A 26 -5.90 1.29 -14.19
N ILE A 27 -5.47 0.53 -15.19
CA ILE A 27 -5.80 -0.89 -15.29
C ILE A 27 -4.92 -1.70 -14.32
N VAL A 28 -5.57 -2.56 -13.53
CA VAL A 28 -4.92 -3.50 -12.61
C VAL A 28 -5.05 -4.91 -13.21
N THR A 29 -3.96 -5.43 -13.75
CA THR A 29 -3.94 -6.66 -14.56
C THR A 29 -3.94 -7.97 -13.78
N GLY A 30 -3.81 -7.94 -12.45
CA GLY A 30 -3.70 -9.12 -11.61
C GLY A 30 -4.08 -8.88 -10.16
N HIS A 31 -4.52 -9.94 -9.48
CA HIS A 31 -4.80 -9.92 -8.06
C HIS A 31 -3.51 -9.98 -7.24
N VAL A 32 -3.48 -9.32 -6.09
CA VAL A 32 -2.32 -9.33 -5.17
C VAL A 32 -1.90 -10.73 -4.69
N LEU A 33 -2.84 -11.70 -4.66
CA LEU A 33 -2.60 -13.05 -4.16
C LEU A 33 -1.79 -13.91 -5.15
N LYS A 34 -1.49 -13.38 -6.34
CA LYS A 34 -0.59 -14.04 -7.29
C LYS A 34 0.87 -14.00 -6.83
N ASP A 35 1.24 -13.02 -6.00
CA ASP A 35 2.59 -12.85 -5.44
C ASP A 35 2.49 -12.47 -3.94
N PRO A 36 2.14 -13.41 -3.05
CA PRO A 36 1.97 -13.12 -1.63
C PRO A 36 3.28 -12.67 -0.95
N ASN A 37 4.44 -13.20 -1.38
CA ASN A 37 5.73 -12.83 -0.80
C ASN A 37 6.05 -11.34 -1.04
N VAL A 38 5.78 -10.82 -2.23
CA VAL A 38 5.96 -9.38 -2.52
C VAL A 38 5.09 -8.51 -1.60
N ALA A 39 3.89 -8.99 -1.25
CA ALA A 39 3.03 -8.28 -0.31
C ALA A 39 3.57 -8.35 1.13
N ILE A 40 4.12 -9.49 1.56
CA ILE A 40 4.73 -9.66 2.88
C ILE A 40 5.98 -8.78 2.99
N ASP A 41 6.87 -8.81 2.00
CA ASP A 41 8.12 -8.04 1.98
C ASP A 41 7.89 -6.51 1.95
N ALA A 42 6.72 -6.06 1.47
CA ALA A 42 6.32 -4.66 1.45
C ALA A 42 5.70 -4.17 2.78
N CYS A 43 5.42 -5.08 3.71
CA CYS A 43 4.86 -4.76 5.02
C CYS A 43 5.95 -4.68 6.09
N GLU A 44 5.64 -3.98 7.17
CA GLU A 44 6.44 -4.03 8.40
C GLU A 44 6.01 -5.23 9.26
N GLU A 45 6.96 -5.78 10.02
CA GLU A 45 6.68 -6.88 10.95
C GLU A 45 5.63 -6.46 11.99
N PRO A 46 4.57 -7.26 12.22
CA PRO A 46 3.56 -6.94 13.22
C PRO A 46 4.16 -6.81 14.61
N THR A 47 3.72 -5.80 15.37
CA THR A 47 4.12 -5.64 16.77
C THR A 47 3.61 -6.84 17.59
N GLN A 48 4.52 -7.63 18.15
CA GLN A 48 4.16 -8.74 19.03
C GLN A 48 3.74 -8.22 20.40
N VAL A 49 2.61 -8.70 20.90
CA VAL A 49 2.03 -8.35 22.20
C VAL A 49 1.50 -9.59 22.90
N SER A 50 1.49 -9.60 24.24
CA SER A 50 0.94 -10.73 24.97
C SER A 50 -0.59 -10.82 24.85
N SER A 51 -1.17 -11.98 25.20
CA SER A 51 -2.64 -12.19 25.27
C SER A 51 -3.28 -11.50 26.49
N ASN A 52 -2.82 -10.29 26.81
CA ASN A 52 -3.34 -9.46 27.88
C ASN A 52 -4.08 -8.25 27.29
N PRO A 53 -5.40 -8.12 27.53
CA PRO A 53 -6.19 -6.99 27.03
C PRO A 53 -5.65 -5.60 27.41
N ASP A 54 -5.03 -5.46 28.58
CA ASP A 54 -4.48 -4.18 29.04
C ASP A 54 -3.19 -3.83 28.29
N GLU A 55 -2.37 -4.81 27.94
CA GLU A 55 -1.17 -4.63 27.12
C GLU A 55 -1.53 -4.25 25.68
N ILE A 56 -2.51 -4.95 25.09
CA ILE A 56 -3.05 -4.63 23.77
C ILE A 56 -3.55 -3.18 23.74
N ARG A 57 -4.33 -2.77 24.75
CA ARG A 57 -4.84 -1.40 24.86
C ARG A 57 -3.71 -0.36 24.99
N ARG A 58 -2.61 -0.70 25.66
CA ARG A 58 -1.46 0.20 25.81
C ARG A 58 -0.78 0.42 24.46
N VAL A 59 -0.50 -0.64 23.71
CA VAL A 59 0.16 -0.55 22.40
C VAL A 59 -0.67 0.25 21.40
N LEU A 60 -1.98 0.01 21.33
CA LEU A 60 -2.88 0.76 20.44
C LEU A 60 -2.97 2.26 20.75
N LYS A 61 -2.67 2.68 21.99
CA LYS A 61 -2.64 4.10 22.37
C LYS A 61 -1.32 4.79 22.05
N THR A 62 -0.27 4.01 21.79
CA THR A 62 1.09 4.51 21.52
C THR A 62 1.49 4.40 20.05
N MET A 63 0.69 3.69 19.25
CA MET A 63 0.71 3.74 17.78
C MET A 63 0.07 5.04 17.29
#